data_AF-A0A7Z9Y679-F1
#
_entry.id   AF-A0A7Z9Y679-F1
#
_cell.length_a   1.000
_cell.length_b   1.000
_cell.length_c   1.000
_cell.angle_alpha   90.00
_cell.angle_beta   90.00
_cell.angle_gamma   90.00
#
_symmetry.space_group_name_H-M   'P 1'
#
loop_
_entity.id
_entity.type
_entity.pdbx_description
1 polymer ?
#
loop_
_entity_poly.entity_id
_entity_poly.type
_entity_poly.pdbx_seq_one_letter_code
_entity_poly.pdbx_strand_id
1 'polypeptide(L)'
;MKIDKLKTRLQKNRPMVMVSIRMPEDVVADLKRIAPQLGFSGYQPLIRAYVGQGLRADLERLEGDTAVAQLIQSLRRQGIAEEVLQTAVAESHVRYEVK
;
A
#
# COMPACT_ATOMS: atom_id res chain seq x y z
N MET A 1 3.46 1.01 -8.45
CA MET A 1 4.81 0.68 -7.93
C MET A 1 5.93 0.71 -8.99
N LYS A 2 7.13 1.24 -8.67
CA LYS A 2 8.31 1.20 -9.57
C LYS A 2 8.85 -0.22 -9.77
N ILE A 3 9.27 -0.57 -11.00
CA ILE A 3 9.78 -1.90 -11.41
C ILE A 3 10.93 -2.41 -10.54
N ASP A 4 11.81 -1.53 -10.07
CA ASP A 4 12.98 -1.95 -9.27
C ASP A 4 12.55 -2.49 -7.90
N LYS A 5 11.50 -1.92 -7.30
CA LYS A 5 10.93 -2.41 -6.04
C LYS A 5 10.25 -3.77 -6.19
N LEU A 6 9.70 -4.07 -7.37
CA LEU A 6 9.14 -5.40 -7.69
C LEU A 6 10.24 -6.46 -7.70
N LYS A 7 11.36 -6.17 -8.38
CA LYS A 7 12.50 -7.10 -8.49
C LYS A 7 13.05 -7.52 -7.13
N THR A 8 13.25 -6.56 -6.21
CA THR A 8 13.71 -6.86 -4.84
C THR A 8 12.73 -7.76 -4.08
N ARG A 9 11.42 -7.59 -4.30
CA ARG A 9 10.39 -8.35 -3.57
C ARG A 9 10.21 -9.77 -4.07
N LEU A 10 10.56 -10.03 -5.32
CA LEU A 10 10.53 -11.37 -5.95
C LEU A 10 11.79 -12.20 -5.67
N GLN A 11 12.80 -11.64 -5.00
CA GLN A 11 13.99 -12.39 -4.62
C GLN A 11 13.64 -13.54 -3.67
N LYS A 12 13.91 -14.77 -4.11
CA LYS A 12 13.60 -16.01 -3.37
C LYS A 12 14.28 -16.07 -2.00
N ASN A 13 15.53 -15.60 -1.92
CA ASN A 13 16.36 -15.64 -0.70
C ASN A 13 16.51 -14.25 -0.07
N ARG A 14 15.44 -13.46 -0.04
CA ARG A 14 15.48 -12.15 0.63
C ARG A 14 15.70 -12.34 2.14
N PRO A 15 16.50 -11.48 2.80
CA PRO A 15 16.72 -11.55 4.23
C PRO A 15 15.39 -11.40 4.99
N MET A 16 15.21 -12.18 6.05
CA MET A 16 14.04 -12.14 6.91
C MET A 16 14.45 -11.76 8.33
N VAL A 17 13.64 -10.90 8.95
CA VAL A 17 13.77 -10.54 10.38
C VAL A 17 12.63 -11.21 11.14
N MET A 18 12.94 -11.81 12.29
CA MET A 18 11.93 -12.38 13.16
C MET A 18 11.17 -11.26 13.89
N VAL A 19 9.85 -11.34 13.87
CA VAL A 19 8.95 -10.42 14.59
C VAL A 19 8.09 -11.25 15.52
N SER A 20 8.07 -10.92 16.82
CA SER A 20 7.21 -11.56 17.82
C SER A 20 6.02 -10.64 18.13
N ILE A 21 4.81 -11.16 17.98
CA ILE A 21 3.55 -10.40 18.16
C ILE A 21 2.58 -11.27 18.97
N ARG A 22 1.93 -10.68 19.98
CA ARG A 22 0.78 -11.31 20.66
C ARG A 22 -0.48 -11.09 19.83
N MET A 23 -1.26 -12.15 19.63
CA MET A 23 -2.54 -12.10 18.92
C MET A 23 -3.63 -12.79 19.74
N PRO A 24 -4.89 -12.35 19.66
CA PRO A 24 -6.02 -13.06 20.26
C PRO A 24 -6.11 -14.51 19.76
N GLU A 25 -6.50 -15.42 20.64
CA GLU A 25 -6.54 -16.86 20.35
C GLU A 25 -7.53 -17.21 19.24
N ASP A 26 -8.70 -16.56 19.25
CA ASP A 26 -9.75 -16.66 18.25
C ASP A 26 -9.25 -16.24 16.86
N VAL A 27 -8.50 -15.14 16.78
CA VAL A 27 -7.89 -14.69 15.52
C VAL A 27 -6.89 -15.71 15.00
N VAL A 28 -6.06 -16.30 15.87
CA VAL A 28 -5.12 -17.36 15.47
C VAL A 28 -5.86 -18.61 15.01
N ALA A 29 -6.97 -18.96 15.65
CA ALA A 29 -7.82 -20.08 15.23
C ALA A 29 -8.42 -19.85 13.83
N ASP A 30 -8.95 -18.65 13.57
CA ASP A 30 -9.49 -18.28 12.27
C ASP A 30 -8.41 -18.29 11.18
N LEU A 31 -7.23 -17.74 11.46
CA LEU A 31 -6.11 -17.77 10.53
C LEU A 31 -5.69 -19.21 10.18
N LYS A 32 -5.68 -20.12 11.15
CA LYS A 32 -5.42 -21.56 10.92
C LYS A 32 -6.51 -22.18 10.05
N ARG A 33 -7.77 -21.83 10.27
CA ARG A 33 -8.93 -22.34 9.52
C ARG A 33 -8.92 -21.91 8.06
N ILE A 34 -8.63 -20.64 7.78
CA ILE A 34 -8.75 -20.07 6.43
C ILE A 34 -7.48 -20.24 5.59
N ALA A 35 -6.29 -20.35 6.20
CA ALA A 35 -5.04 -20.52 5.47
C ALA A 35 -5.07 -21.64 4.40
N PRO A 36 -5.47 -22.89 4.70
CA PRO A 36 -5.53 -23.95 3.70
C PRO A 36 -6.60 -23.69 2.62
N GLN A 37 -7.72 -23.09 3.00
CA GLN A 37 -8.80 -22.73 2.06
C GLN A 37 -8.36 -21.68 1.05
N LEU A 38 -7.44 -20.81 1.45
CA LEU A 38 -6.82 -19.79 0.60
C LEU A 38 -5.52 -20.28 -0.09
N GLY A 39 -5.19 -21.57 0.00
CA GLY A 39 -4.04 -22.17 -0.68
C GLY A 39 -2.68 -21.90 -0.01
N PHE A 40 -2.66 -21.45 1.25
CA PHE A 40 -1.43 -21.27 2.03
C PHE A 40 -1.08 -22.54 2.80
N SER A 41 0.23 -22.81 2.93
CA SER A 41 0.74 -23.95 3.72
C SER A 41 0.54 -23.79 5.24
N GLY A 42 0.03 -22.64 5.71
CA GLY A 42 -0.29 -22.37 7.10
C GLY A 42 -0.58 -20.90 7.37
N TYR A 43 -0.91 -20.59 8.63
CA TYR A 43 -1.30 -19.24 9.03
C TYR A 43 -0.15 -18.22 8.97
N GLN A 44 1.10 -18.62 9.21
CA GLN A 44 2.26 -17.72 9.13
C GLN A 44 2.50 -17.16 7.70
N PRO A 45 2.50 -17.99 6.64
CA PRO A 45 2.47 -17.49 5.26
C PRO A 45 1.31 -16.54 4.97
N LEU A 46 0.11 -16.85 5.46
CA LEU A 46 -1.07 -16.01 5.27
C LEU A 46 -0.92 -14.64 5.94
N ILE A 47 -0.45 -14.58 7.19
CA ILE A 47 -0.18 -13.33 7.90
C ILE A 47 0.78 -12.45 7.07
N ARG A 48 1.88 -13.03 6.57
CA ARG A 48 2.84 -12.30 5.73
C ARG A 48 2.20 -11.76 4.46
N ALA A 49 1.27 -12.50 3.86
CA ALA A 49 0.55 -12.06 2.67
C ALA A 49 -0.38 -10.87 2.98
N TYR A 50 -1.18 -10.95 4.04
CA TYR A 50 -2.06 -9.85 4.47
C TYR A 50 -1.29 -8.58 4.82
N VAL A 51 -0.24 -8.70 5.65
CA VAL A 51 0.63 -7.57 5.98
C VAL A 51 1.24 -6.98 4.71
N GLY A 52 1.74 -7.82 3.80
CA GLY A 52 2.33 -7.38 2.55
C GLY A 52 1.35 -6.75 1.57
N GLN A 53 0.05 -7.10 1.62
CA GLN A 53 -1.01 -6.48 0.83
C GLN A 53 -1.37 -5.10 1.37
N GLY A 54 -1.69 -5.00 2.66
CA GLY A 54 -2.05 -3.73 3.31
C GLY A 54 -0.93 -2.71 3.19
N LEU A 55 0.31 -3.11 3.54
CA LEU A 55 1.46 -2.22 3.46
C LEU A 55 1.75 -1.74 2.03
N ARG A 56 1.45 -2.55 1.00
CA ARG A 56 1.59 -2.11 -0.39
C ARG A 56 0.61 -1.00 -0.74
N ALA A 57 -0.66 -1.18 -0.41
CA ALA A 57 -1.69 -0.18 -0.67
C ALA A 57 -1.36 1.14 0.02
N ASP A 58 -0.93 1.09 1.29
CA ASP A 58 -0.55 2.30 2.03
C ASP A 58 0.70 2.97 1.47
N LEU A 59 1.73 2.21 1.12
CA LEU A 59 2.95 2.77 0.51
C LEU A 59 2.66 3.40 -0.86
N GLU A 60 1.80 2.81 -1.68
CA GLU A 60 1.40 3.39 -2.97
C GLU A 60 0.60 4.69 -2.79
N ARG A 61 -0.29 4.74 -1.80
CA ARG A 61 -1.01 5.97 -1.45
C ARG A 61 -0.06 7.08 -1.00
N LEU A 62 0.87 6.78 -0.09
CA LEU A 62 1.86 7.76 0.39
C LEU A 62 2.78 8.25 -0.74
N GLU A 63 3.20 7.37 -1.65
CA GLU A 63 3.96 7.75 -2.85
C GLU A 63 3.15 8.68 -3.76
N GLY A 64 1.86 8.38 -3.98
CA GLY A 64 0.94 9.22 -4.75
C GLY A 64 0.75 10.60 -4.13
N ASP A 65 0.46 10.68 -2.83
CA ASP A 65 0.28 11.94 -2.09
C ASP A 65 1.55 12.81 -2.17
N THR A 66 2.72 12.19 -2.05
CA THR A 66 4.02 12.88 -2.18
C THR A 66 4.24 13.42 -3.59
N ALA A 67 3.91 12.65 -4.62
CA ALA A 67 4.06 13.07 -6.01
C ALA A 67 3.14 14.24 -6.36
N VAL A 68 1.89 14.22 -5.88
CA VAL A 68 0.93 15.32 -6.03
C VAL A 68 1.45 16.58 -5.32
N ALA A 69 1.95 16.47 -4.10
CA ALA A 69 2.52 17.60 -3.37
C ALA A 69 3.72 18.24 -4.11
N GLN A 70 4.60 17.42 -4.69
CA GLN A 70 5.74 17.90 -5.49
C GLN A 70 5.28 18.58 -6.78
N LEU A 71 4.26 18.05 -7.45
CA LEU A 71 3.67 18.67 -8.64
C LEU A 71 3.06 20.03 -8.33
N ILE A 72 2.28 20.15 -7.25
CA ILE A 72 1.68 21.42 -6.80
C ILE A 72 2.79 22.47 -6.55
N GLN A 73 3.88 22.08 -5.87
CA GLN A 73 5.00 23.00 -5.65
C GLN A 73 5.67 23.43 -6.96
N SER A 74 5.83 22.51 -7.92
CA SER A 74 6.41 22.84 -9.24
C SER A 74 5.52 23.84 -10.00
N LEU A 75 4.20 23.62 -10.02
CA LEU A 75 3.24 24.51 -10.68
C LEU A 75 3.19 25.89 -10.00
N ARG A 76 3.25 25.94 -8.66
CA ARG A 76 3.33 27.20 -7.92
C ARG A 76 4.60 27.99 -8.28
N ARG A 77 5.76 27.32 -8.42
CA ARG A 77 7.01 27.97 -8.88
C ARG A 77 6.94 28.47 -10.33
N GLN A 78 6.10 27.86 -11.16
CA GLN A 78 5.83 28.32 -12.53
C GLN A 78 4.83 29.48 -12.58
N GLY A 79 4.32 29.95 -11.44
CA GLY A 79 3.43 31.09 -11.35
C GLY A 79 1.94 30.76 -11.54
N ILE A 80 1.55 29.48 -11.46
CA ILE A 80 0.13 29.12 -11.46
C ILE A 80 -0.53 29.69 -10.18
N ALA A 81 -1.66 30.37 -10.36
CA ALA A 81 -2.43 30.97 -9.28
C ALA A 81 -2.95 29.91 -8.29
N GLU A 82 -2.96 30.26 -7.01
CA GLU A 82 -3.32 29.33 -5.93
C GLU A 82 -4.76 28.82 -6.05
N GLU A 83 -5.70 29.67 -6.50
CA GLU A 83 -7.10 29.30 -6.72
C GLU A 83 -7.24 28.16 -7.75
N VAL A 84 -6.42 28.19 -8.80
CA VAL A 84 -6.42 27.16 -9.85
C VAL A 84 -5.86 25.86 -9.31
N LEU A 85 -4.79 25.92 -8.50
CA LEU A 85 -4.20 24.74 -7.87
C LEU A 85 -5.19 24.06 -6.90
N GLN A 86 -5.87 24.83 -6.06
CA GLN A 86 -6.85 24.29 -5.11
C GLN A 86 -8.03 23.64 -5.82
N THR A 87 -8.54 24.28 -6.88
CA THR A 87 -9.63 23.73 -7.70
C THR A 87 -9.21 22.41 -8.35
N ALA A 88 -8.05 22.38 -9.00
CA ALA A 88 -7.56 21.17 -9.68
C ALA A 88 -7.31 20.00 -8.70
N VAL A 89 -6.78 20.28 -7.50
CA VAL A 89 -6.59 19.25 -6.46
C VAL A 89 -7.93 18.72 -5.97
N ALA A 90 -8.89 19.60 -5.68
CA ALA A 90 -10.23 19.20 -5.25
C ALA A 90 -10.92 18.30 -6.28
N GLU A 91 -10.82 18.64 -7.57
CA GLU A 91 -11.36 17.83 -8.67
C GLU A 91 -10.67 16.47 -8.80
N SER A 92 -9.34 16.41 -8.60
CA SER A 92 -8.57 15.15 -8.69
C SER A 92 -8.91 14.12 -7.61
N HIS A 93 -9.44 14.55 -6.46
CA HIS A 93 -9.84 13.66 -5.35
C HIS A 93 -11.26 13.11 -5.51
N VAL A 94 -12.07 13.65 -6.43
CA VAL A 94 -13.39 13.11 -6.76
C VAL A 94 -13.19 11.87 -7.62
N ARG A 95 -13.17 10.72 -6.95
CA ARG A 95 -13.15 9.40 -7.57
C ARG A 95 -14.41 9.28 -8.44
N TYR A 96 -14.25 9.19 -9.76
CA TYR A 96 -15.36 8.95 -10.70
C TYR A 96 -16.14 7.70 -10.25
N GLU A 97 -17.38 7.90 -9.79
CA GLU A 97 -18.39 6.86 -9.79
C GLU A 97 -18.73 6.56 -11.26
N VAL A 98 -18.21 5.46 -11.78
CA VAL A 98 -18.68 4.90 -13.05
C VAL A 98 -20.02 4.24 -12.75
N LYS A 99 -21.09 4.83 -13.29
CA LYS A 99 -22.40 4.18 -13.47
C LYS A 99 -22.30 3.04 -14.48
#